data_AF-A0A9X2JNR4-F1
#
_entry.id   AF-A0A9X2JNR4-F1
#
_cell.length_a   1.000
_cell.length_b   1.000
_cell.length_c   1.000
_cell.angle_alpha   90.00
_cell.angle_beta   90.00
_cell.angle_gamma   90.00
#
_symmetry.space_group_name_H-M   'P 1'
#
loop_
_entity.id
_entity.type
_entity.pdbx_description
1 polymer ?
#
loop_
_entity_poly.entity_id
_entity_poly.type
_entity_poly.pdbx_seq_one_letter_code
_entity_poly.pdbx_strand_id
1 'polypeptide(L)'
;PARLFGTYTARTPAASGGIWDRAAAVQTFDTALRAQDARAVAEALPSAWTAMHAARLQAAFAQHYATDLSTLDLPDTVAGIALEVALLGPDYEAVPLEPGAAVENAGLAAALARGLDEPPFGPPPEEPMALALLDGFSDRAPPESLARMIKEDRLGEVILRATLLIDQGRGGDTGALTEGLAALRAVGMEEVARRIALQVLLLDSPA
;
A
#
# COMPACT_ATOMS: atom_id res chain seq x y z
N PRO A 1 5.47 -10.53 -9.44
CA PRO A 1 4.89 -10.94 -8.13
C PRO A 1 4.61 -12.45 -8.00
N ALA A 2 3.71 -13.02 -8.82
CA ALA A 2 3.30 -14.43 -8.71
C ALA A 2 4.45 -15.45 -8.83
N ARG A 3 5.45 -15.20 -9.69
CA ARG A 3 6.65 -16.07 -9.78
C ARG A 3 7.50 -16.08 -8.50
N LEU A 4 7.58 -14.97 -7.78
CA LEU A 4 8.38 -14.89 -6.55
C LEU A 4 7.70 -15.71 -5.43
N PHE A 5 6.40 -15.53 -5.23
CA PHE A 5 5.66 -16.33 -4.25
C PHE A 5 5.57 -17.80 -4.63
N GLY A 6 5.45 -18.12 -5.93
CA GLY A 6 5.58 -19.49 -6.42
C GLY A 6 6.93 -20.14 -6.10
N THR A 7 8.03 -19.38 -5.99
CA THR A 7 9.32 -19.93 -5.52
C THR A 7 9.37 -20.12 -4.00
N TYR A 8 8.71 -19.23 -3.24
CA TYR A 8 8.62 -19.33 -1.79
C TYR A 8 7.82 -20.56 -1.35
N THR A 9 6.81 -20.97 -2.11
CA THR A 9 5.97 -22.13 -1.78
C THR A 9 6.50 -23.47 -2.33
N ALA A 10 7.43 -23.44 -3.29
CA ALA A 10 7.87 -24.63 -4.03
C ALA A 10 8.99 -25.47 -3.38
N ARG A 11 9.55 -25.09 -2.21
CA ARG A 11 10.69 -25.80 -1.61
C ARG A 11 10.59 -26.01 -0.10
N THR A 12 10.97 -27.20 0.33
CA THR A 12 11.20 -27.56 1.74
C THR A 12 12.39 -26.76 2.30
N PRO A 13 12.28 -26.10 3.46
CA PRO A 13 13.40 -25.38 4.06
C PRO A 13 14.57 -26.32 4.38
N ALA A 14 15.75 -26.05 3.81
CA ALA A 14 16.90 -26.96 3.90
C ALA A 14 17.98 -26.53 4.91
N ALA A 15 17.88 -25.35 5.54
CA ALA A 15 18.83 -24.88 6.57
C ALA A 15 18.23 -23.76 7.42
N SER A 16 18.62 -23.64 8.68
CA SER A 16 18.19 -22.55 9.59
C SER A 16 18.90 -21.24 9.26
N GLY A 17 18.14 -20.18 8.97
CA GLY A 17 18.64 -18.83 8.71
C GLY A 17 17.53 -17.92 8.18
N GLY A 18 17.67 -16.59 8.34
CA GLY A 18 16.56 -15.62 8.20
C GLY A 18 15.79 -15.58 6.88
N ILE A 19 16.30 -16.17 5.79
CA ILE A 19 15.53 -16.32 4.53
C ILE A 19 14.56 -17.50 4.61
N TRP A 20 14.96 -18.59 5.27
CA TRP A 20 14.17 -19.81 5.43
C TRP A 20 13.06 -19.66 6.47
N ASP A 21 13.31 -18.88 7.52
CA ASP A 21 12.28 -18.55 8.52
C ASP A 21 11.15 -17.73 7.89
N ARG A 22 11.48 -16.79 6.99
CA ARG A 22 10.49 -16.05 6.19
C ARG A 22 9.70 -16.98 5.27
N ALA A 23 10.37 -17.93 4.62
CA ALA A 23 9.70 -18.86 3.74
C ALA A 23 8.74 -19.78 4.50
N ALA A 24 9.16 -20.30 5.66
CA ALA A 24 8.31 -21.10 6.52
C ALA A 24 7.08 -20.33 7.02
N ALA A 25 7.23 -19.06 7.43
CA ALA A 25 6.12 -18.21 7.84
C ALA A 25 5.08 -18.02 6.71
N VAL A 26 5.54 -17.68 5.51
CA VAL A 26 4.66 -17.52 4.34
C VAL A 26 4.01 -18.85 3.95
N GLN A 27 4.75 -19.97 3.97
CA GLN A 27 4.21 -21.30 3.66
C GLN A 27 3.12 -21.73 4.66
N THR A 28 3.30 -21.42 5.94
CA THR A 28 2.34 -21.74 7.00
C THR A 28 1.04 -20.96 6.78
N PHE A 29 1.15 -19.66 6.55
CA PHE A 29 0.03 -18.80 6.20
C PHE A 29 -0.69 -19.27 4.92
N ASP A 30 0.06 -19.52 3.85
CA ASP A 30 -0.48 -19.94 2.56
C ASP A 30 -1.20 -21.30 2.64
N THR A 31 -0.69 -22.23 3.46
CA THR A 31 -1.36 -23.51 3.73
C THR A 31 -2.68 -23.30 4.47
N ALA A 32 -2.70 -22.47 5.51
CA ALA A 32 -3.92 -22.14 6.25
C ALA A 32 -4.96 -21.44 5.36
N LEU A 33 -4.52 -20.51 4.51
CA LEU A 33 -5.37 -19.78 3.58
C LEU A 33 -6.02 -20.72 2.54
N ARG A 34 -5.23 -21.64 1.95
CA ARG A 34 -5.78 -22.65 1.02
C ARG A 34 -6.73 -23.62 1.70
N ALA A 35 -6.53 -23.91 2.99
CA ALA A 35 -7.45 -24.73 3.78
C ALA A 35 -8.73 -23.97 4.18
N GLN A 36 -8.79 -22.65 3.93
CA GLN A 36 -9.89 -21.77 4.34
C GLN A 36 -10.16 -21.82 5.86
N ASP A 37 -9.11 -22.05 6.65
CA ASP A 37 -9.18 -22.09 8.11
C ASP A 37 -8.87 -20.70 8.68
N ALA A 38 -9.92 -19.91 8.94
CA ALA A 38 -9.78 -18.55 9.44
C ALA A 38 -8.99 -18.46 10.75
N ARG A 39 -9.10 -19.46 11.63
CA ARG A 39 -8.38 -19.47 12.91
C ARG A 39 -6.89 -19.69 12.68
N ALA A 40 -6.53 -20.67 11.84
CA ALA A 40 -5.14 -20.93 11.48
C ALA A 40 -4.52 -19.76 10.69
N VAL A 41 -5.31 -19.10 9.82
CA VAL A 41 -4.87 -17.89 9.12
C VAL A 41 -4.57 -16.77 10.11
N ALA A 42 -5.46 -16.54 11.09
CA ALA A 42 -5.24 -15.52 12.11
C ALA A 42 -4.00 -15.79 12.98
N GLU A 43 -3.68 -17.05 13.27
CA GLU A 43 -2.47 -17.42 14.00
C GLU A 43 -1.19 -17.19 13.16
N ALA A 44 -1.24 -17.43 11.84
CA ALA A 44 -0.07 -17.38 10.96
C ALA A 44 0.19 -16.00 10.33
N LEU A 45 -0.86 -15.20 10.08
CA LEU A 45 -0.81 -13.93 9.35
C LEU A 45 0.17 -12.91 9.95
N PRO A 46 0.22 -12.67 11.29
CA PRO A 46 1.15 -11.69 11.86
C PRO A 46 2.63 -12.01 11.59
N SER A 47 3.00 -13.29 11.66
CA SER A 47 4.37 -13.74 11.39
C SER A 47 4.71 -13.60 9.90
N ALA A 48 3.80 -14.00 9.01
CA ALA A 48 3.97 -13.81 7.57
C ALA A 48 4.09 -12.33 7.20
N TRP A 49 3.25 -11.46 7.77
CA TRP A 49 3.28 -10.02 7.53
C TRP A 49 4.60 -9.39 7.99
N THR A 50 5.05 -9.72 9.20
CA THR A 50 6.35 -9.28 9.73
C THR A 50 7.52 -9.72 8.83
N ALA A 51 7.46 -10.97 8.34
CA ALA A 51 8.45 -11.49 7.40
C ALA A 51 8.48 -10.70 6.08
N MET A 52 7.32 -10.24 5.60
CA MET A 52 7.22 -9.40 4.40
C MET A 52 7.71 -7.97 4.65
N HIS A 53 7.42 -7.38 5.81
CA HIS A 53 8.01 -6.10 6.23
C HIS A 53 9.55 -6.15 6.22
N ALA A 54 10.14 -7.16 6.87
CA ALA A 54 11.58 -7.34 6.90
C ALA A 54 12.21 -7.54 5.50
N ALA A 55 11.41 -7.97 4.52
CA ALA A 55 11.83 -8.15 3.13
C ALA A 55 11.47 -6.99 2.20
N ARG A 56 10.71 -5.98 2.67
CA ARG A 56 10.08 -4.94 1.85
C ARG A 56 9.19 -5.52 0.73
N LEU A 57 8.43 -6.57 1.05
CA LEU A 57 7.58 -7.32 0.11
C LEU A 57 6.07 -7.20 0.41
N GLN A 58 5.65 -6.26 1.27
CA GLN A 58 4.25 -6.08 1.68
C GLN A 58 3.30 -5.90 0.49
N ALA A 59 3.61 -4.97 -0.42
CA ALA A 59 2.80 -4.73 -1.61
C ALA A 59 2.72 -5.97 -2.51
N ALA A 60 3.80 -6.75 -2.61
CA ALA A 60 3.80 -7.97 -3.41
C ALA A 60 2.97 -9.08 -2.75
N PHE A 61 2.99 -9.17 -1.42
CA PHE A 61 2.16 -10.09 -0.64
C PHE A 61 0.68 -9.74 -0.79
N ALA A 62 0.32 -8.48 -0.60
CA ALA A 62 -1.03 -7.98 -0.78
C ALA A 62 -1.56 -8.22 -2.20
N GLN A 63 -0.74 -7.92 -3.22
CA GLN A 63 -1.08 -8.19 -4.61
C GLN A 63 -1.40 -9.68 -4.87
N HIS A 64 -0.85 -10.59 -4.08
CA HIS A 64 -1.07 -12.03 -4.25
C HIS A 64 -2.20 -12.58 -3.40
N TYR A 65 -2.33 -12.15 -2.15
CA TYR A 65 -3.19 -12.79 -1.15
C TYR A 65 -4.39 -11.95 -0.70
N ALA A 66 -4.45 -10.65 -0.99
CA ALA A 66 -5.50 -9.76 -0.45
C ALA A 66 -6.91 -10.23 -0.82
N THR A 67 -7.14 -10.58 -2.09
CA THR A 67 -8.45 -11.04 -2.56
C THR A 67 -8.90 -12.30 -1.82
N ASP A 68 -8.06 -13.33 -1.73
CA ASP A 68 -8.38 -14.57 -1.01
C ASP A 68 -8.52 -14.35 0.51
N LEU A 69 -7.74 -13.43 1.08
CA LEU A 69 -7.81 -13.10 2.50
C LEU A 69 -9.13 -12.42 2.85
N SER A 70 -9.64 -11.56 1.95
CA SER A 70 -10.89 -10.82 2.14
C SER A 70 -12.15 -11.70 2.16
N THR A 71 -12.06 -12.95 1.70
CA THR A 71 -13.20 -13.89 1.72
C THR A 71 -13.37 -14.60 3.06
N LEU A 72 -12.40 -14.47 3.96
CA LEU A 72 -12.43 -15.12 5.27
C LEU A 72 -12.97 -14.18 6.34
N ASP A 73 -13.78 -14.74 7.26
CA ASP A 73 -14.20 -14.05 8.47
C ASP A 73 -13.08 -14.15 9.51
N LEU A 74 -12.17 -13.17 9.49
CA LEU A 74 -11.00 -13.14 10.37
C LEU A 74 -11.35 -12.47 11.71
N PRO A 75 -10.79 -12.98 12.83
CA PRO A 75 -11.02 -12.38 14.14
C PRO A 75 -10.39 -10.97 14.22
N ASP A 76 -11.02 -10.10 15.02
CA ASP A 76 -10.61 -8.71 15.24
C ASP A 76 -9.13 -8.55 15.63
N THR A 77 -8.55 -9.59 16.26
CA THR A 77 -7.13 -9.62 16.65
C THR A 77 -6.15 -9.42 15.49
N VAL A 78 -6.56 -9.73 14.25
CA VAL A 78 -5.75 -9.53 13.04
C VAL A 78 -6.41 -8.60 12.01
N ALA A 79 -7.51 -7.96 12.37
CA ALA A 79 -8.28 -7.11 11.45
C ALA A 79 -7.45 -5.95 10.89
N GLY A 80 -6.56 -5.35 11.70
CA GLY A 80 -5.68 -4.29 11.23
C GLY A 80 -4.73 -4.73 10.12
N ILE A 81 -4.04 -5.86 10.31
CA ILE A 81 -3.16 -6.45 9.29
C ILE A 81 -3.95 -6.83 8.04
N ALA A 82 -5.13 -7.44 8.21
CA ALA A 82 -5.99 -7.80 7.08
C ALA A 82 -6.42 -6.57 6.27
N LEU A 83 -6.72 -5.46 6.93
CA LEU A 83 -7.11 -4.21 6.30
C LEU A 83 -5.94 -3.53 5.58
N GLU A 84 -4.75 -3.49 6.17
CA GLU A 84 -3.52 -3.06 5.48
C GLU A 84 -3.25 -3.88 4.22
N VAL A 85 -3.34 -5.21 4.32
CA VAL A 85 -3.18 -6.12 3.19
C VAL A 85 -4.22 -5.83 2.10
N ALA A 86 -5.48 -5.58 2.48
CA ALA A 86 -6.54 -5.25 1.53
C ALA A 86 -6.28 -3.91 0.81
N LEU A 87 -5.84 -2.88 1.54
CA LEU A 87 -5.53 -1.55 0.99
C LEU A 87 -4.29 -1.51 0.10
N LEU A 88 -3.38 -2.45 0.27
CA LEU A 88 -2.22 -2.65 -0.60
C LEU A 88 -2.52 -3.61 -1.77
N GLY A 89 -3.71 -4.20 -1.79
CA GLY A 89 -4.15 -5.22 -2.74
C GLY A 89 -4.73 -4.64 -4.04
N PRO A 90 -5.13 -5.52 -4.98
CA PRO A 90 -5.74 -5.10 -6.23
C PRO A 90 -7.10 -4.44 -6.05
N ASP A 91 -7.85 -4.84 -5.02
CA ASP A 91 -9.24 -4.42 -4.77
C ASP A 91 -9.33 -3.28 -3.73
N TYR A 92 -8.26 -2.50 -3.57
CA TYR A 92 -8.10 -1.50 -2.50
C TYR A 92 -9.24 -0.46 -2.44
N GLU A 93 -9.85 -0.12 -3.59
CA GLU A 93 -10.94 0.85 -3.69
C GLU A 93 -12.23 0.35 -3.03
N ALA A 94 -12.43 -0.96 -2.99
CA ALA A 94 -13.63 -1.60 -2.44
C ALA A 94 -13.52 -1.90 -0.94
N VAL A 95 -12.40 -1.56 -0.30
CA VAL A 95 -12.16 -1.88 1.10
C VAL A 95 -13.10 -1.07 2.01
N PRO A 96 -13.91 -1.73 2.86
CA PRO A 96 -14.80 -1.04 3.77
C PRO A 96 -13.99 -0.42 4.92
N LEU A 97 -13.73 0.88 4.81
CA LEU A 97 -13.05 1.67 5.83
C LEU A 97 -14.07 2.51 6.60
N GLU A 98 -14.39 2.05 7.80
CA GLU A 98 -15.22 2.78 8.76
C GLU A 98 -14.36 3.69 9.66
N PRO A 99 -14.91 4.80 10.19
CA PRO A 99 -14.21 5.63 11.17
C PRO A 99 -13.85 4.80 12.40
N GLY A 100 -12.56 4.78 12.77
CA GLY A 100 -12.05 3.98 13.89
C GLY A 100 -11.66 2.54 13.53
N ALA A 101 -11.59 2.20 12.23
CA ALA A 101 -10.97 0.97 11.78
C ALA A 101 -9.54 0.81 12.34
N ALA A 102 -9.09 -0.44 12.51
CA ALA A 102 -7.81 -0.80 13.12
C ALA A 102 -6.59 -0.54 12.19
N VAL A 103 -6.59 0.61 11.50
CA VAL A 103 -5.50 1.07 10.62
C VAL A 103 -5.23 2.54 10.93
N GLU A 104 -3.96 2.88 11.09
CA GLU A 104 -3.56 4.27 11.26
C GLU A 104 -3.99 5.12 10.07
N ASN A 105 -4.42 6.35 10.35
CA ASN A 105 -4.92 7.26 9.32
C ASN A 105 -6.07 6.66 8.47
N ALA A 106 -6.92 5.77 9.03
CA ALA A 106 -8.01 5.11 8.30
C ALA A 106 -8.89 6.04 7.46
N GLY A 107 -9.20 7.25 7.96
CA GLY A 107 -9.96 8.24 7.20
C GLY A 107 -9.21 8.79 5.99
N LEU A 108 -7.90 9.02 6.10
CA LEU A 108 -7.06 9.40 4.96
C LEU A 108 -6.87 8.23 4.00
N ALA A 109 -6.65 7.02 4.49
CA ALA A 109 -6.56 5.82 3.65
C ALA A 109 -7.84 5.61 2.84
N ALA A 110 -9.02 5.83 3.44
CA ALA A 110 -10.30 5.77 2.77
C ALA A 110 -10.40 6.80 1.64
N ALA A 111 -10.01 8.04 1.95
CA ALA A 111 -10.03 9.15 1.00
C ALA A 111 -9.01 8.97 -0.13
N LEU A 112 -7.85 8.37 0.13
CA LEU A 112 -6.87 8.03 -0.91
C LEU A 112 -7.35 6.86 -1.78
N ALA A 113 -8.05 5.88 -1.20
CA ALA A 113 -8.57 4.75 -1.93
C ALA A 113 -9.74 5.16 -2.85
N ARG A 114 -10.76 5.81 -2.28
CA ARG A 114 -12.03 6.11 -2.97
C ARG A 114 -12.07 7.50 -3.61
N GLY A 115 -11.27 8.44 -3.11
CA GLY A 115 -11.24 9.83 -3.53
C GLY A 115 -11.63 10.76 -2.38
N LEU A 116 -11.12 12.00 -2.41
CA LEU A 116 -11.29 12.96 -1.32
C LEU A 116 -12.73 13.42 -1.08
N ASP A 117 -13.60 13.26 -2.08
CA ASP A 117 -15.01 13.67 -2.01
C ASP A 117 -15.92 12.61 -1.39
N GLU A 118 -15.41 11.38 -1.17
CA GLU A 118 -16.20 10.30 -0.62
C GLU A 118 -16.08 10.20 0.90
N PRO A 119 -17.20 10.27 1.65
CA PRO A 119 -17.18 10.02 3.09
C PRO A 119 -16.91 8.54 3.40
N PRO A 120 -16.37 8.23 4.60
CA PRO A 120 -16.04 9.16 5.67
C PRO A 120 -14.63 9.74 5.54
N PHE A 121 -14.51 11.07 5.50
CA PHE A 121 -13.25 11.78 5.75
C PHE A 121 -13.18 12.20 7.21
N GLY A 122 -12.07 11.87 7.88
CA GLY A 122 -11.79 12.30 9.25
C GLY A 122 -11.31 13.76 9.30
N PRO A 123 -10.90 14.27 10.47
CA PRO A 123 -10.14 15.51 10.51
C PRO A 123 -8.86 15.39 9.67
N PRO A 124 -8.32 16.51 9.14
CA PRO A 124 -7.03 16.49 8.47
C PRO A 124 -5.96 15.87 9.37
N PRO A 125 -5.04 15.07 8.80
CA PRO A 125 -3.97 14.49 9.59
C PRO A 125 -3.04 15.57 10.14
N GLU A 126 -2.36 15.30 11.26
CA GLU A 126 -1.37 16.22 11.84
C GLU A 126 0.05 15.94 11.34
N GLU A 127 0.31 14.70 10.90
CA GLU A 127 1.63 14.26 10.46
C GLU A 127 2.02 14.92 9.11
N PRO A 128 3.23 15.50 8.98
CA PRO A 128 3.66 16.17 7.76
C PRO A 128 3.58 15.29 6.50
N MET A 129 3.88 14.00 6.61
CA MET A 129 3.82 13.06 5.50
C MET A 129 2.36 12.85 5.05
N ALA A 130 1.47 12.55 6.00
CA ALA A 130 0.05 12.37 5.73
C ALA A 130 -0.61 13.64 5.17
N LEU A 131 -0.22 14.83 5.64
CA LEU A 131 -0.66 16.11 5.07
C LEU A 131 -0.20 16.28 3.63
N ALA A 132 1.04 15.94 3.29
CA ALA A 132 1.54 16.02 1.93
C ALA A 132 0.85 15.05 0.97
N LEU A 133 0.51 13.85 1.44
CA LEU A 133 -0.33 12.91 0.69
C LEU A 133 -1.69 13.53 0.40
N LEU A 134 -2.37 14.08 1.42
CA LEU A 134 -3.65 14.77 1.23
C LEU A 134 -3.55 15.94 0.23
N ASP A 135 -2.54 16.79 0.39
CA ASP A 135 -2.29 17.94 -0.48
C ASP A 135 -2.04 17.52 -1.93
N GLY A 136 -1.37 16.39 -2.18
CA GLY A 136 -1.13 15.85 -3.52
C GLY A 136 -2.42 15.48 -4.28
N PHE A 137 -3.51 15.22 -3.55
CA PHE A 137 -4.82 14.90 -4.10
C PHE A 137 -5.79 16.10 -4.16
N SER A 138 -5.40 17.26 -3.64
CA SER A 138 -6.15 18.51 -3.82
C SER A 138 -6.15 19.01 -5.28
N ASP A 139 -6.89 20.08 -5.59
CA ASP A 139 -6.91 20.75 -6.90
C ASP A 139 -5.62 21.53 -7.25
N ARG A 140 -4.49 21.14 -6.65
CA ARG A 140 -3.19 21.78 -6.89
C ARG A 140 -2.67 21.42 -8.29
N ALA A 141 -2.23 22.45 -9.03
CA ALA A 141 -1.55 22.25 -10.30
C ALA A 141 -0.14 21.66 -10.10
N PRO A 142 0.37 20.82 -11.02
CA PRO A 142 1.74 20.36 -10.97
C PRO A 142 2.74 21.52 -11.11
N PRO A 143 4.01 21.34 -10.71
CA PRO A 143 5.06 22.33 -10.89
C PRO A 143 5.08 22.90 -12.31
N GLU A 144 5.31 24.20 -12.47
CA GLU A 144 5.20 24.89 -13.76
C GLU A 144 6.09 24.25 -14.85
N SER A 145 7.26 23.76 -14.45
CA SER A 145 8.18 23.03 -15.33
C SER A 145 7.55 21.75 -15.89
N LEU A 146 6.90 20.96 -15.05
CA LEU A 146 6.18 19.74 -15.44
C LEU A 146 4.91 20.08 -16.22
N ALA A 147 4.14 21.09 -15.79
CA ALA A 147 2.96 21.56 -16.51
C ALA A 147 3.29 21.98 -17.95
N ARG A 148 4.45 22.61 -18.18
CA ARG A 148 4.94 22.95 -19.52
C ARG A 148 5.26 21.71 -20.34
N MET A 149 5.94 20.72 -19.76
CA MET A 149 6.24 19.45 -20.43
C MET A 149 4.98 18.67 -20.80
N ILE A 150 3.93 18.70 -19.97
CA ILE A 150 2.62 18.11 -20.30
C ILE A 150 2.03 18.78 -21.55
N LYS A 151 2.07 20.12 -21.63
CA LYS A 151 1.61 20.88 -22.81
C LYS A 151 2.44 20.58 -24.07
N GLU A 152 3.69 20.19 -23.90
CA GLU A 152 4.62 19.78 -24.97
C GLU A 152 4.50 18.29 -25.35
N ASP A 153 3.51 17.55 -24.81
CA ASP A 153 3.30 16.12 -25.04
C ASP A 153 4.48 15.22 -24.60
N ARG A 154 5.28 15.69 -23.63
CA ARG A 154 6.43 14.95 -23.06
C ARG A 154 6.04 14.08 -21.86
N LEU A 155 4.93 13.35 -21.98
CA LEU A 155 4.32 12.64 -20.85
C LEU A 155 5.26 11.63 -20.19
N GLY A 156 6.03 10.87 -20.97
CA GLY A 156 6.99 9.88 -20.44
C GLY A 156 8.06 10.53 -19.55
N GLU A 157 8.54 11.72 -19.91
CA GLU A 157 9.51 12.45 -19.09
C GLU A 157 8.87 13.02 -17.82
N VAL A 158 7.63 13.50 -17.90
CA VAL A 158 6.87 13.96 -16.74
C VAL A 158 6.70 12.83 -15.73
N ILE A 159 6.36 11.61 -16.18
CA ILE A 159 6.20 10.44 -15.31
C ILE A 159 7.51 10.08 -14.61
N LEU A 160 8.63 10.08 -15.34
CA LEU A 160 9.94 9.79 -14.75
C LEU A 160 10.33 10.85 -13.71
N ARG A 161 10.10 12.13 -14.01
CA ARG A 161 10.37 13.22 -13.05
C ARG A 161 9.45 13.15 -11.83
N ALA A 162 8.17 12.84 -12.02
CA ALA A 162 7.23 12.63 -10.93
C ALA A 162 7.65 11.46 -10.03
N THR A 163 8.18 10.38 -10.62
CA THR A 163 8.70 9.24 -9.86
C THR A 163 9.91 9.64 -9.01
N LEU A 164 10.82 10.48 -9.53
CA LEU A 164 11.95 11.01 -8.76
C LEU A 164 11.50 11.92 -7.60
N LEU A 165 10.47 12.75 -7.82
CA LEU A 165 9.88 13.60 -6.79
C LEU A 165 9.24 12.76 -5.67
N ILE A 166 8.53 11.70 -6.03
CA ILE A 166 7.95 10.75 -5.07
C ILE A 166 9.04 10.04 -4.28
N ASP A 167 10.13 9.61 -4.92
CA ASP A 167 11.26 8.96 -4.24
C ASP A 167 11.94 9.89 -3.22
N GLN A 168 12.14 11.18 -3.57
CA GLN A 168 12.59 12.21 -2.62
C GLN A 168 11.59 12.39 -1.47
N GLY A 169 10.30 12.36 -1.80
CA GLY A 169 9.20 12.37 -0.85
C GLY A 169 9.30 11.28 0.21
N ARG A 170 9.56 10.05 -0.21
CA ARG A 170 9.80 8.91 0.69
C ARG A 170 11.03 9.11 1.59
N GLY A 171 11.99 9.92 1.14
CA GLY A 171 13.15 10.36 1.92
C GLY A 171 12.87 11.50 2.92
N GLY A 172 11.65 12.03 2.94
CA GLY A 172 11.21 13.08 3.86
C GLY A 172 10.92 14.44 3.21
N ASP A 173 11.12 14.60 1.90
CA ASP A 173 10.77 15.83 1.18
C ASP A 173 9.26 15.87 0.85
N THR A 174 8.46 16.27 1.83
CA THR A 174 7.00 16.33 1.73
C THR A 174 6.50 17.24 0.60
N GLY A 175 7.28 18.28 0.24
CA GLY A 175 7.00 19.14 -0.89
C GLY A 175 7.13 18.38 -2.22
N ALA A 176 8.26 17.68 -2.40
CA ALA A 176 8.48 16.84 -3.58
C ALA A 176 7.41 15.75 -3.71
N LEU A 177 7.00 15.10 -2.62
CA LEU A 177 5.93 14.11 -2.64
C LEU A 177 4.63 14.68 -3.22
N THR A 178 4.23 15.84 -2.70
CA THR A 178 3.01 16.56 -3.12
C THR A 178 3.06 16.89 -4.61
N GLU A 179 4.18 17.43 -5.07
CA GLU A 179 4.39 17.80 -6.47
C GLU A 179 4.39 16.60 -7.41
N GLY A 180 5.02 15.49 -7.00
CA GLY A 180 5.06 14.25 -7.76
C GLY A 180 3.68 13.61 -7.93
N LEU A 181 2.88 13.56 -6.85
CA LEU A 181 1.49 13.07 -6.90
C LEU A 181 0.61 13.94 -7.80
N ALA A 182 0.68 15.27 -7.66
CA ALA A 182 -0.05 16.19 -8.51
C ALA A 182 0.33 16.04 -10.00
N ALA A 183 1.61 15.79 -10.29
CA ALA A 183 2.08 15.56 -11.66
C ALA A 183 1.57 14.25 -12.27
N LEU A 184 1.53 13.14 -11.51
CA LEU A 184 0.96 11.88 -11.98
C LEU A 184 -0.54 12.03 -12.30
N ARG A 185 -1.29 12.71 -11.42
CA ARG A 185 -2.71 12.98 -11.64
C ARG A 185 -2.94 13.85 -12.88
N ALA A 186 -2.13 14.88 -13.07
CA ALA A 186 -2.22 15.78 -14.23
C ALA A 186 -1.97 15.08 -15.59
N VAL A 187 -1.27 13.94 -15.60
CA VAL A 187 -1.09 13.11 -16.81
C VAL A 187 -2.06 11.93 -16.90
N GLY A 188 -3.10 11.90 -16.05
CA GLY A 188 -4.14 10.88 -16.06
C GLY A 188 -3.80 9.59 -15.31
N MET A 189 -2.73 9.56 -14.52
CA MET A 189 -2.31 8.39 -13.73
C MET A 189 -2.89 8.42 -12.31
N GLU A 190 -4.19 8.72 -12.19
CA GLU A 190 -4.92 8.84 -10.91
C GLU A 190 -4.81 7.57 -10.07
N GLU A 191 -5.13 6.41 -10.66
CA GLU A 191 -5.06 5.11 -9.97
C GLU A 191 -3.64 4.80 -9.45
N VAL A 192 -2.62 5.10 -10.26
CA VAL A 192 -1.22 4.88 -9.86
C VAL A 192 -0.83 5.82 -8.72
N ALA A 193 -1.25 7.08 -8.78
CA ALA A 193 -1.01 8.03 -7.69
C ALA A 193 -1.66 7.53 -6.40
N ARG A 194 -2.91 7.03 -6.43
CA ARG A 194 -3.62 6.53 -5.24
C ARG A 194 -2.92 5.33 -4.61
N ARG A 195 -2.53 4.35 -5.44
CA ARG A 195 -1.76 3.17 -4.99
C ARG A 195 -0.42 3.57 -4.37
N ILE A 196 0.30 4.53 -4.95
CA ILE A 196 1.55 5.05 -4.39
C ILE A 196 1.29 5.72 -3.05
N ALA A 197 0.28 6.57 -2.96
CA ALA A 197 -0.05 7.29 -1.74
C ALA A 197 -0.43 6.34 -0.59
N LEU A 198 -1.23 5.31 -0.87
CA LEU A 198 -1.54 4.25 0.09
C LEU A 198 -0.29 3.48 0.53
N GLN A 199 0.63 3.17 -0.39
CA GLN A 199 1.89 2.52 -0.02
C GLN A 199 2.76 3.42 0.88
N VAL A 200 2.88 4.71 0.56
CA VAL A 200 3.65 5.64 1.40
C VAL A 200 3.01 5.75 2.78
N LEU A 201 1.68 5.92 2.85
CA LEU A 201 0.94 6.02 4.10
C LEU A 201 1.08 4.78 4.99
N LEU A 202 1.00 3.59 4.40
CA LEU A 202 0.94 2.34 5.17
C LEU A 202 2.31 1.71 5.44
N LEU A 203 3.31 2.00 4.61
CA LEU A 203 4.61 1.31 4.68
C LEU A 203 5.77 2.18 5.18
N ASP A 204 5.67 3.50 4.99
CA ASP A 204 6.77 4.44 5.26
C ASP A 204 6.44 5.43 6.40
N SER A 205 5.26 5.34 7.04
CA SER A 205 4.97 6.06 8.29
C SER A 205 5.77 5.46 9.45
N PRO A 206 6.49 6.28 10.24
CA PRO A 206 7.18 5.80 11.43
C PRO A 206 6.15 5.42 12.51
N ALA A 207 6.30 4.20 13.06
CA ALA A 207 5.60 3.75 14.27
C ALA A 207 6.01 4.54 15.53
#